data_AF-A0A7K3HD34-F1
#
_entry.id   AF-A0A7K3HD34-F1
#
_cell.length_a   1.000
_cell.length_b   1.000
_cell.length_c   1.000
_cell.angle_alpha   90.00
_cell.angle_beta   90.00
_cell.angle_gamma   90.00
#
_symmetry.space_group_name_H-M   'P 1'
#
loop_
_entity.id
_entity.type
_entity.pdbx_description
1 polymer ?
#
loop_
_entity_poly.entity_id
_entity_poly.type
_entity_poly.pdbx_seq_one_letter_code
_entity_poly.pdbx_strand_id
1 'polypeptide(L)'
;AAGVPLAVGAVHRIRPFRGPFLTAYGTAAVPAQDGGVHRIDPHKRPFTLIADSDGLRGTGRDGHDSAPEAYHFRFIGTGTHGLHCHRTLCALGDLLPAGHTFADGYLITRHETGLRPLREELPALTPPQQRGALGTVAASWETLRRLGELGRPGRGAAYNPRARLDEALRRLRHRMGRPLPVDGAWTARHLPERAPMGGVDGILFRTPLPYGHGHWHWQLAGDGDCATGLAVRRFGLDWIWGGGGCLESEIASFVVENRLDESAVNVLGEAVAAATGDARAFDAGLRLAGEALYWNVKTWLRRCPVLTGVAADRVETELAAQARYVAALF
;
A
#
# COMPACT_ATOMS: atom_id res chain seq x y z
N ALA A 1 -20.93 24.07 -9.29
CA ALA A 1 -20.09 23.15 -10.06
C ALA A 1 -18.94 22.72 -9.18
N ALA A 2 -18.80 21.42 -8.91
CA ALA A 2 -17.75 20.84 -8.09
C ALA A 2 -16.50 20.70 -8.97
N GLY A 3 -15.46 21.46 -8.67
CA GLY A 3 -14.18 21.44 -9.34
C GLY A 3 -13.08 21.54 -8.30
N VAL A 4 -12.09 20.65 -8.39
CA VAL A 4 -10.90 20.74 -7.55
C VAL A 4 -10.20 22.08 -7.83
N PRO A 5 -9.97 22.93 -6.81
CA PRO A 5 -9.18 24.14 -7.00
C PRO A 5 -7.73 23.74 -7.20
N LEU A 6 -7.36 23.52 -8.46
CA LEU A 6 -5.97 23.40 -8.88
C LEU A 6 -5.38 24.81 -9.01
N ALA A 7 -4.04 24.93 -9.01
CA ALA A 7 -3.36 26.22 -9.05
C ALA A 7 -3.95 27.15 -10.12
N VAL A 8 -4.31 28.38 -9.71
CA VAL A 8 -4.95 29.37 -10.59
C VAL A 8 -4.01 29.69 -11.75
N GLY A 9 -4.44 29.39 -12.98
CA GLY A 9 -3.69 29.67 -14.20
C GLY A 9 -2.83 28.53 -14.75
N ALA A 10 -2.73 27.38 -14.07
CA ALA A 10 -2.02 26.22 -14.62
C ALA A 10 -2.92 25.39 -15.55
N VAL A 11 -2.41 25.11 -16.76
CA VAL A 11 -3.01 24.11 -17.66
C VAL A 11 -2.61 22.73 -17.15
N HIS A 12 -3.58 21.88 -16.83
CA HIS A 12 -3.31 20.55 -16.28
C HIS A 12 -3.55 19.47 -17.34
N ARG A 13 -2.58 18.59 -17.54
CA ARG A 13 -2.73 17.38 -18.36
C ARG A 13 -2.99 16.18 -17.47
N ILE A 14 -3.90 15.33 -17.92
CA ILE A 14 -4.18 14.05 -17.27
C ILE A 14 -3.19 13.02 -17.80
N ARG A 15 -2.46 12.34 -16.91
CA ARG A 15 -1.66 11.18 -17.29
C ARG A 15 -2.15 9.92 -16.56
N PRO A 16 -2.21 8.76 -17.25
CA PRO A 16 -2.37 7.49 -16.57
C PRO A 16 -1.26 7.32 -15.54
N PHE A 17 -1.61 7.02 -14.29
CA PHE A 17 -0.61 6.76 -13.27
C PHE A 17 0.10 5.44 -13.57
N ARG A 18 1.38 5.49 -13.95
CA ARG A 18 2.24 4.32 -14.11
C ARG A 18 3.05 4.12 -12.83
N GLY A 19 2.39 3.63 -11.78
CA GLY A 19 3.06 3.30 -10.53
C GLY A 19 4.05 2.12 -10.67
N PRO A 20 4.89 1.86 -9.64
CA PRO A 20 5.90 0.79 -9.64
C PRO A 20 5.36 -0.57 -10.10
N PHE A 21 4.12 -0.90 -9.71
CA PHE A 21 3.44 -2.10 -10.15
C PHE A 21 3.34 -2.23 -11.68
N LEU A 22 2.93 -1.17 -12.38
CA LEU A 22 2.74 -1.21 -13.83
C LEU A 22 4.08 -1.23 -14.58
N THR A 23 5.13 -0.66 -13.99
CA THR A 23 6.51 -0.82 -14.46
C THR A 23 6.96 -2.28 -14.34
N ALA A 24 6.66 -2.93 -13.20
CA ALA A 24 7.06 -4.30 -12.92
C ALA A 24 6.21 -5.36 -13.64
N TYR A 25 4.94 -5.12 -13.92
CA TYR A 25 4.03 -6.16 -14.45
C TYR A 25 3.39 -5.78 -15.80
N GLY A 26 3.74 -4.61 -16.34
CA GLY A 26 3.22 -4.10 -17.61
C GLY A 26 1.87 -3.38 -17.48
N THR A 27 1.45 -2.77 -18.59
CA THR A 27 0.14 -2.11 -18.73
C THR A 27 -0.64 -2.83 -19.83
N ALA A 28 -1.96 -2.95 -19.72
CA ALA A 28 -2.76 -3.19 -20.92
C ALA A 28 -2.79 -1.92 -21.77
N ALA A 29 -2.73 -2.08 -23.08
CA ALA A 29 -3.23 -1.07 -23.99
C ALA A 29 -4.74 -0.91 -23.74
N VAL A 30 -5.14 0.23 -23.19
CA VAL A 30 -6.55 0.57 -23.05
C VAL A 30 -6.90 1.48 -24.23
N PRO A 31 -7.93 1.16 -25.05
CA PRO A 31 -8.37 2.09 -26.07
C PRO A 31 -8.84 3.37 -25.40
N ALA A 32 -8.34 4.51 -25.88
CA ALA A 32 -8.80 5.82 -25.47
C ALA A 32 -10.28 5.94 -25.84
N GLN A 33 -11.18 5.68 -24.89
CA GLN A 33 -12.52 6.25 -24.98
C GLN A 33 -12.40 7.72 -24.60
N ASP A 34 -12.00 8.51 -25.60
CA ASP A 34 -12.30 9.93 -25.66
C ASP A 34 -13.81 10.08 -25.78
N GLY A 35 -14.41 10.76 -24.81
CA GLY A 35 -15.85 10.88 -24.72
C GLY A 35 -16.28 12.01 -23.80
N GLY A 36 -16.07 13.25 -24.25
CA GLY A 36 -16.84 14.42 -23.81
C GLY A 36 -16.31 15.17 -22.57
N VAL A 37 -16.77 16.42 -22.48
CA VAL A 37 -16.40 17.47 -21.51
C VAL A 37 -16.33 16.95 -20.06
N HIS A 38 -15.09 16.79 -19.58
CA HIS A 38 -14.57 16.92 -18.22
C HIS A 38 -15.40 16.38 -17.05
N ARG A 39 -15.61 15.06 -16.99
CA ARG A 39 -15.74 14.37 -15.70
C ARG A 39 -14.92 13.09 -15.71
N ILE A 40 -13.64 13.22 -15.34
CA ILE A 40 -12.84 12.04 -15.01
C ILE A 40 -13.45 11.49 -13.73
N ASP A 41 -13.76 10.21 -13.72
CA ASP A 41 -14.14 9.48 -12.52
C ASP A 41 -12.89 8.79 -11.95
N PRO A 42 -12.21 9.37 -10.93
CA PRO A 42 -11.02 8.78 -10.32
C PRO A 42 -11.31 7.44 -9.64
N HIS A 43 -12.59 7.09 -9.41
CA HIS A 43 -12.96 5.80 -8.81
C HIS A 43 -12.62 4.62 -9.73
N LYS A 44 -12.67 4.81 -11.05
CA LYS A 44 -12.47 3.73 -12.02
C LYS A 44 -11.04 3.65 -12.54
N ARG A 45 -10.31 4.77 -12.54
CA ARG A 45 -8.97 4.87 -13.14
C ARG A 45 -8.11 5.80 -12.30
N PRO A 46 -7.07 5.30 -11.60
CA PRO A 46 -6.11 6.19 -10.98
C PRO A 46 -5.38 6.97 -12.06
N PHE A 47 -5.38 8.29 -11.95
CA PHE A 47 -4.66 9.18 -12.83
C PHE A 47 -3.87 10.17 -11.99
N THR A 48 -2.87 10.74 -12.63
CA THR A 48 -2.08 11.84 -12.08
C THR A 48 -2.42 13.08 -12.89
N LEU A 49 -2.74 14.18 -12.20
CA LEU A 49 -2.77 15.49 -12.86
C LEU A 49 -1.36 16.04 -12.86
N ILE A 50 -0.93 16.47 -14.05
CA ILE A 50 0.36 17.08 -14.27
C ILE A 50 0.15 18.55 -14.66
N ALA A 51 0.72 19.47 -13.92
CA ALA A 51 0.75 20.88 -14.34
C ALA A 51 1.73 21.06 -15.52
N ASP A 52 1.26 21.66 -16.61
CA ASP A 52 2.14 22.14 -17.68
C ASP A 52 2.81 23.43 -17.23
N SER A 53 4.14 23.40 -17.14
CA SER A 53 4.96 24.59 -16.86
C SER A 53 5.05 25.57 -18.05
N ASP A 54 4.39 25.28 -19.18
CA ASP A 54 4.59 25.98 -20.47
C ASP A 54 3.64 27.16 -20.77
N GLY A 55 2.95 27.69 -19.76
CA GLY A 55 2.04 28.85 -19.93
C GLY A 55 2.67 30.24 -19.77
N LEU A 56 3.87 30.34 -19.19
CA LEU A 56 4.56 31.60 -18.90
C LEU A 56 5.91 31.67 -19.63
N ARG A 57 5.91 31.45 -20.95
CA ARG A 57 6.97 32.01 -21.80
C ARG A 57 6.72 33.51 -21.97
N GLY A 58 7.06 34.25 -20.92
CA GLY A 58 6.91 35.69 -20.85
C GLY A 58 7.84 36.27 -19.79
N THR A 59 9.05 36.63 -20.24
CA THR A 59 10.01 37.54 -19.60
C THR A 59 10.64 37.10 -18.27
N GLY A 60 11.87 36.62 -18.33
CA GLY A 60 12.77 36.61 -17.18
C GLY A 60 13.81 35.50 -17.22
N ARG A 61 15.08 35.87 -17.27
CA ARG A 61 16.22 34.98 -17.04
C ARG A 61 16.03 34.31 -15.68
N ASP A 62 15.92 32.99 -15.68
CA ASP A 62 16.44 32.03 -14.68
C ASP A 62 15.72 30.69 -14.92
N GLY A 63 16.26 29.94 -15.89
CA GLY A 63 15.74 28.64 -16.29
C GLY A 63 16.05 27.58 -15.24
N HIS A 64 15.18 27.42 -14.25
CA HIS A 64 14.94 26.13 -13.64
C HIS A 64 13.76 25.48 -14.36
N ASP A 65 14.07 24.46 -15.19
CA ASP A 65 13.10 23.49 -15.70
C ASP A 65 12.35 22.88 -14.51
N SER A 66 11.23 23.49 -14.13
CA SER A 66 10.35 22.96 -13.10
C SER A 66 9.67 21.75 -13.70
N ALA A 67 10.13 20.57 -13.28
CA ALA A 67 9.58 19.30 -13.70
C ALA A 67 8.05 19.30 -13.47
N PRO A 68 7.28 18.72 -14.40
CA PRO A 68 5.83 18.66 -14.30
C PRO A 68 5.37 18.13 -12.93
N GLU A 69 4.59 18.93 -12.18
CA GLU A 69 4.13 18.54 -10.85
C GLU A 69 2.94 17.59 -10.93
N ALA A 70 3.04 16.44 -10.25
CA ALA A 70 2.06 15.36 -10.27
C ALA A 70 1.16 15.39 -9.01
N TYR A 71 -0.15 15.18 -9.18
CA TYR A 71 -1.13 15.08 -8.07
C TYR A 71 -1.87 13.75 -8.08
N HIS A 72 -2.18 13.26 -6.88
CA HIS A 72 -2.90 12.01 -6.62
C HIS A 72 -4.28 12.29 -6.02
N PHE A 73 -5.30 11.57 -6.49
CA PHE A 73 -6.68 11.76 -6.09
C PHE A 73 -7.25 10.49 -5.47
N ARG A 74 -7.76 10.58 -4.24
CA ARG A 74 -8.45 9.47 -3.58
C ARG A 74 -9.81 9.91 -3.06
N PHE A 75 -10.87 9.26 -3.54
CA PHE A 75 -12.18 9.49 -2.95
C PHE A 75 -12.23 8.92 -1.54
N ILE A 76 -12.66 9.75 -0.59
CA ILE A 76 -12.80 9.39 0.83
C ILE A 76 -14.21 9.66 1.36
N GLY A 77 -15.15 10.07 0.51
CA GLY A 77 -16.54 10.34 0.87
C GLY A 77 -16.94 11.80 0.67
N THR A 78 -18.23 12.07 0.51
CA THR A 78 -18.79 13.43 0.41
C THR A 78 -19.48 13.87 1.70
N GLY A 79 -19.79 15.16 1.81
CA GLY A 79 -20.56 15.70 2.94
C GLY A 79 -19.92 15.48 4.30
N THR A 80 -20.73 15.22 5.32
CA THR A 80 -20.28 15.00 6.70
C THR A 80 -19.40 13.76 6.85
N HIS A 81 -19.68 12.70 6.08
CA HIS A 81 -18.86 11.50 6.07
C HIS A 81 -17.46 11.78 5.53
N GLY A 82 -17.36 12.47 4.38
CA GLY A 82 -16.08 12.87 3.81
C GLY A 82 -15.26 13.78 4.73
N LEU A 83 -15.91 14.76 5.37
CA LEU A 83 -15.27 15.63 6.35
C LEU A 83 -14.75 14.86 7.58
N HIS A 84 -15.52 13.89 8.07
CA HIS A 84 -15.07 13.02 9.15
C HIS A 84 -13.84 12.20 8.73
N CYS A 85 -13.89 11.56 7.56
CA CYS A 85 -12.75 10.82 7.02
C CYS A 85 -11.52 11.73 6.86
N HIS A 86 -11.68 12.94 6.32
CA HIS A 86 -10.58 13.90 6.19
C HIS A 86 -9.96 14.26 7.55
N ARG A 87 -10.77 14.58 8.57
CA ARG A 87 -10.26 14.92 9.91
C ARG A 87 -9.47 13.77 10.54
N THR A 88 -9.99 12.56 10.42
CA THR A 88 -9.30 11.37 10.93
C THR A 88 -8.01 11.10 10.16
N LEU A 89 -7.98 11.35 8.86
CA LEU A 89 -6.75 11.31 8.06
C LEU A 89 -5.75 12.35 8.56
N CYS A 90 -6.15 13.62 8.74
CA CYS A 90 -5.28 14.66 9.29
C CYS A 90 -4.72 14.30 10.67
N ALA A 91 -5.48 13.57 11.49
CA ALA A 91 -5.01 13.08 12.78
C ALA A 91 -3.90 12.02 12.69
N LEU A 92 -3.61 11.47 11.51
CA LEU A 92 -2.42 10.65 11.25
C LEU A 92 -1.12 11.47 11.19
N GLY A 93 -1.22 12.81 11.15
CA GLY A 93 -0.06 13.70 11.20
C GLY A 93 0.94 13.44 10.07
N ASP A 94 2.21 13.26 10.44
CA ASP A 94 3.35 13.10 9.51
C ASP A 94 3.30 11.83 8.65
N LEU A 95 2.34 10.94 8.91
CA LEU A 95 2.07 9.78 8.04
C LEU A 95 1.36 10.19 6.75
N LEU A 96 0.70 11.36 6.72
CA LEU A 96 0.17 11.93 5.49
C LEU A 96 1.24 12.77 4.78
N PRO A 97 1.27 12.77 3.44
CA PRO A 97 2.08 13.71 2.68
C PRO A 97 1.75 15.17 3.09
N ALA A 98 2.79 15.99 3.16
CA ALA A 98 2.64 17.42 3.38
C ALA A 98 1.83 18.07 2.24
N GLY A 99 1.05 19.11 2.58
CA GLY A 99 0.30 19.89 1.58
C GLY A 99 -0.88 19.16 0.94
N HIS A 100 -1.54 18.25 1.65
CA HIS A 100 -2.76 17.61 1.18
C HIS A 100 -3.97 18.56 1.25
N THR A 101 -4.94 18.37 0.36
CA THR A 101 -6.19 19.15 0.30
C THR A 101 -7.39 18.21 0.23
N PHE A 102 -8.50 18.58 0.87
CA PHE A 102 -9.79 17.89 0.71
C PHE A 102 -10.76 18.74 -0.09
N ALA A 103 -11.15 18.27 -1.26
CA ALA A 103 -12.08 18.96 -2.16
C ALA A 103 -13.01 17.95 -2.84
N ASP A 104 -14.31 18.26 -2.90
CA ASP A 104 -15.34 17.47 -3.58
C ASP A 104 -15.34 15.97 -3.25
N GLY A 105 -14.98 15.63 -2.01
CA GLY A 105 -14.92 14.26 -1.52
C GLY A 105 -13.62 13.52 -1.83
N TYR A 106 -12.63 14.21 -2.40
CA TYR A 106 -11.31 13.68 -2.68
C TYR A 106 -10.28 14.22 -1.69
N LEU A 107 -9.48 13.34 -1.12
CA LEU A 107 -8.16 13.68 -0.62
C LEU A 107 -7.22 13.81 -1.82
N ILE A 108 -6.55 14.95 -1.91
CA ILE A 108 -5.63 15.31 -2.98
C ILE A 108 -4.26 15.46 -2.36
N THR A 109 -3.28 14.72 -2.86
CA THR A 109 -1.90 14.79 -2.38
C THR A 109 -0.96 15.06 -3.53
N ARG A 110 0.09 15.85 -3.28
CA ARG A 110 1.19 15.97 -4.23
C ARG A 110 1.93 14.65 -4.35
N HIS A 111 2.42 14.35 -5.54
CA HIS A 111 3.30 13.22 -5.78
C HIS A 111 4.66 13.51 -5.15
N GLU A 112 5.01 12.74 -4.13
CA GLU A 112 6.32 12.79 -3.51
C GLU A 112 7.32 12.03 -4.40
N THR A 113 8.29 12.75 -4.96
CA THR A 113 9.34 12.21 -5.82
C THR A 113 10.52 11.70 -5.00
N GLY A 114 11.31 10.78 -5.56
CA GLY A 114 12.57 10.33 -4.94
C GLY A 114 12.39 9.32 -3.80
N LEU A 115 11.18 8.82 -3.58
CA LEU A 115 10.92 7.78 -2.60
C LEU A 115 11.51 6.44 -3.05
N ARG A 116 12.17 5.73 -2.13
CA ARG A 116 12.87 4.47 -2.37
C ARG A 116 12.22 3.33 -1.58
N PRO A 117 11.92 2.17 -2.17
CA PRO A 117 11.21 1.13 -1.43
C PRO A 117 12.01 0.52 -0.28
N LEU A 118 11.33 0.34 0.85
CA LEU A 118 11.96 0.02 2.13
C LEU A 118 12.66 -1.33 2.07
N ARG A 119 12.08 -2.29 1.35
CA ARG A 119 12.66 -3.61 1.11
C ARG A 119 14.11 -3.54 0.61
N GLU A 120 14.39 -2.69 -0.38
CA GLU A 120 15.71 -2.56 -1.00
C GLU A 120 16.67 -1.79 -0.10
N GLU A 121 16.16 -0.82 0.65
CA GLU A 121 16.99 0.13 1.41
C GLU A 121 17.31 -0.35 2.84
N LEU A 122 16.38 -1.06 3.48
CA LEU A 122 16.49 -1.46 4.88
C LEU A 122 17.81 -2.20 5.19
N PRO A 123 18.31 -3.14 4.37
CA PRO A 123 19.59 -3.83 4.63
C PRO A 123 20.81 -2.91 4.61
N ALA A 124 20.74 -1.77 3.91
CA ALA A 124 21.85 -0.81 3.81
C ALA A 124 21.85 0.23 4.95
N LEU A 125 20.75 0.33 5.71
CA LEU A 125 20.66 1.25 6.84
C LEU A 125 21.50 0.79 8.03
N THR A 126 22.04 1.75 8.77
CA THR A 126 22.69 1.45 10.06
C THR A 126 21.66 0.91 11.08
N PRO A 127 22.08 0.13 12.09
CA PRO A 127 21.13 -0.42 13.07
C PRO A 127 20.24 0.61 13.79
N PRO A 128 20.71 1.82 14.16
CA PRO A 128 19.82 2.87 14.68
C PRO A 128 18.79 3.36 13.66
N GLN A 129 19.16 3.51 12.39
CA GLN A 129 18.25 3.91 11.32
C GLN A 129 17.20 2.83 11.04
N GLN A 130 17.60 1.54 11.01
CA GLN A 130 16.66 0.42 10.89
C GLN A 130 15.64 0.41 12.04
N ARG A 131 16.10 0.57 13.29
CA ARG A 131 15.22 0.70 14.46
C ARG A 131 14.25 1.88 14.34
N GLY A 132 14.74 3.04 13.91
CA GLY A 132 13.88 4.22 13.68
C GLY A 132 12.83 3.98 12.59
N ALA A 133 13.23 3.34 11.49
CA ALA A 133 12.33 3.04 10.38
C ALA A 133 11.23 2.05 10.79
N LEU A 134 11.59 0.91 11.38
CA LEU A 134 10.64 -0.11 11.84
C LEU A 134 9.77 0.41 13.00
N GLY A 135 10.33 1.24 13.88
CA GLY A 135 9.58 1.98 14.90
C GLY A 135 8.49 2.88 14.31
N THR A 136 8.81 3.59 13.22
CA THR A 136 7.84 4.43 12.51
C THR A 136 6.71 3.60 11.89
N VAL A 137 7.02 2.43 11.32
CA VAL A 137 6.02 1.48 10.80
C VAL A 137 5.07 1.01 11.91
N ALA A 138 5.62 0.57 13.04
CA ALA A 138 4.82 0.10 14.17
C ALA A 138 3.93 1.22 14.75
N ALA A 139 4.48 2.43 14.95
CA ALA A 139 3.72 3.59 15.41
C ALA A 139 2.61 3.99 14.42
N SER A 140 2.87 3.84 13.12
CA SER A 140 1.88 4.07 12.07
C SER A 140 0.70 3.10 12.19
N TRP A 141 0.97 1.80 12.38
CA TRP A 141 -0.09 0.82 12.58
C TRP A 141 -0.92 1.08 13.84
N GLU A 142 -0.29 1.42 14.95
CA GLU A 142 -1.02 1.75 16.18
C GLU A 142 -1.91 2.98 15.99
N THR A 143 -1.38 4.01 15.30
CA THR A 143 -2.15 5.20 14.98
C THR A 143 -3.34 4.88 14.07
N LEU A 144 -3.15 4.04 13.06
CA LEU A 144 -4.23 3.56 12.18
C LEU A 144 -5.27 2.74 12.94
N ARG A 145 -4.84 1.88 13.87
CA ARG A 145 -5.72 1.08 14.71
C ARG A 145 -6.60 1.98 15.58
N ARG A 146 -6.00 2.97 16.25
CA ARG A 146 -6.68 3.93 17.13
C ARG A 146 -7.68 4.82 16.38
N LEU A 147 -7.28 5.34 15.22
CA LEU A 147 -8.09 6.29 14.45
C LEU A 147 -9.09 5.62 13.52
N GLY A 148 -8.81 4.40 13.09
CA GLY A 148 -9.55 3.65 12.09
C GLY A 148 -10.41 2.52 12.64
N GLU A 149 -10.64 2.45 13.96
CA GLU A 149 -11.45 1.39 14.56
C GLU A 149 -12.85 1.31 13.93
N LEU A 150 -13.24 0.09 13.54
CA LEU A 150 -14.56 -0.25 13.00
C LEU A 150 -15.43 -0.98 14.04
N GLY A 151 -14.88 -1.17 15.23
CA GLY A 151 -15.51 -1.85 16.35
C GLY A 151 -15.00 -3.28 16.54
N ARG A 152 -15.67 -4.00 17.44
CA ARG A 152 -15.30 -5.33 17.88
C ARG A 152 -16.22 -6.38 17.24
N PRO A 153 -15.70 -7.28 16.40
CA PRO A 153 -16.48 -8.41 15.90
C PRO A 153 -17.00 -9.29 17.04
N GLY A 154 -18.14 -9.95 16.84
CA GLY A 154 -18.69 -10.89 17.83
C GLY A 154 -17.70 -12.02 18.18
N ARG A 155 -17.80 -12.59 19.39
CA ARG A 155 -16.82 -13.56 19.94
C ARG A 155 -16.55 -14.81 19.09
N GLY A 156 -17.39 -15.14 18.11
CA GLY A 156 -17.20 -16.25 17.17
C GLY A 156 -16.84 -15.84 15.74
N ALA A 157 -16.79 -14.52 15.46
CA ALA A 157 -16.55 -13.99 14.12
C ALA A 157 -15.13 -14.32 13.66
N ALA A 158 -15.06 -15.14 12.61
CA ALA A 158 -13.82 -15.62 12.06
C ALA A 158 -13.90 -15.68 10.54
N TYR A 159 -12.74 -15.74 9.90
CA TYR A 159 -12.62 -15.98 8.47
C TYR A 159 -11.65 -17.14 8.22
N ASN A 160 -11.70 -17.70 7.01
CA ASN A 160 -10.83 -18.81 6.59
C ASN A 160 -9.74 -18.27 5.65
N PRO A 161 -8.53 -17.94 6.13
CA PRO A 161 -7.47 -17.41 5.27
C PRO A 161 -6.97 -18.45 4.27
N ARG A 162 -6.91 -19.73 4.65
CA ARG A 162 -6.55 -20.84 3.75
C ARG A 162 -7.46 -20.90 2.52
N ALA A 163 -8.78 -20.99 2.73
CA ALA A 163 -9.75 -21.06 1.64
C ALA A 163 -9.73 -19.80 0.75
N ARG A 164 -9.50 -18.62 1.34
CA ARG A 164 -9.36 -17.36 0.58
C ARG A 164 -8.14 -17.38 -0.34
N LEU A 165 -6.99 -17.87 0.15
CA LEU A 165 -5.80 -18.01 -0.68
C LEU A 165 -5.98 -19.11 -1.73
N ASP A 166 -6.49 -20.29 -1.36
CA ASP A 166 -6.71 -21.41 -2.29
C ASP A 166 -7.59 -20.99 -3.48
N GLU A 167 -8.68 -20.28 -3.23
CA GLU A 167 -9.55 -19.75 -4.28
C GLU A 167 -8.83 -18.72 -5.17
N ALA A 168 -8.05 -17.83 -4.58
CA ALA A 168 -7.26 -16.85 -5.32
C ALA A 168 -6.19 -17.53 -6.20
N LEU A 169 -5.49 -18.54 -5.68
CA LEU A 169 -4.50 -19.34 -6.40
C LEU A 169 -5.15 -20.15 -7.52
N ARG A 170 -6.33 -20.72 -7.31
CA ARG A 170 -7.10 -21.43 -8.35
C ARG A 170 -7.40 -20.49 -9.52
N ARG A 171 -7.88 -19.28 -9.24
CA ARG A 171 -8.15 -18.25 -10.26
C ARG A 171 -6.87 -17.80 -10.97
N LEU A 172 -5.78 -17.61 -10.23
CA LEU A 172 -4.50 -17.21 -10.80
C LEU A 172 -3.94 -18.28 -11.74
N ARG A 173 -3.96 -19.55 -11.30
CA ARG A 173 -3.55 -20.72 -12.08
C ARG A 173 -4.34 -20.84 -13.38
N HIS A 174 -5.67 -20.69 -13.30
CA HIS A 174 -6.53 -20.70 -14.47
C HIS A 174 -6.16 -19.57 -15.46
N ARG A 175 -5.92 -18.35 -14.95
CA ARG A 175 -5.57 -17.20 -15.81
C ARG A 175 -4.18 -17.29 -16.43
N MET A 176 -3.22 -17.90 -15.73
CA MET A 176 -1.85 -18.09 -16.22
C MET A 176 -1.70 -19.35 -17.09
N GLY A 177 -2.64 -20.30 -17.02
CA GLY A 177 -2.61 -21.55 -17.78
C GLY A 177 -1.47 -22.50 -17.40
N ARG A 178 -0.90 -22.36 -16.19
CA ARG A 178 0.29 -23.11 -15.73
C ARG A 178 0.20 -23.45 -14.24
N PRO A 179 0.98 -24.43 -13.74
CA PRO A 179 1.11 -24.70 -12.31
C PRO A 179 1.64 -23.49 -11.53
N LEU A 180 1.36 -23.44 -10.23
CA LEU A 180 1.89 -22.41 -9.33
C LEU A 180 2.80 -23.07 -8.29
N PRO A 181 3.82 -22.35 -7.77
CA PRO A 181 4.74 -22.85 -6.74
C PRO A 181 4.07 -23.06 -5.36
N VAL A 182 2.82 -22.62 -5.21
CA VAL A 182 2.03 -22.74 -3.99
C VAL A 182 0.82 -23.62 -4.28
N ASP A 183 0.75 -24.77 -3.62
CA ASP A 183 -0.31 -25.76 -3.73
C ASP A 183 -1.11 -25.93 -2.44
N GLY A 184 -2.09 -26.84 -2.45
CA GLY A 184 -2.95 -27.08 -1.29
C GLY A 184 -2.22 -27.69 -0.09
N ALA A 185 -1.07 -28.35 -0.31
CA ALA A 185 -0.25 -28.88 0.78
C ALA A 185 0.56 -27.75 1.44
N TRP A 186 1.06 -26.80 0.65
CA TRP A 186 1.67 -25.58 1.15
C TRP A 186 0.67 -24.76 1.97
N THR A 187 -0.54 -24.50 1.44
CA THR A 187 -1.54 -23.72 2.20
C THR A 187 -2.00 -24.44 3.47
N ALA A 188 -2.07 -25.78 3.48
CA ALA A 188 -2.36 -26.55 4.69
C ALA A 188 -1.30 -26.40 5.78
N ARG A 189 -0.02 -26.26 5.41
CA ARG A 189 1.09 -26.12 6.36
C ARG A 189 1.26 -24.71 6.90
N HIS A 190 0.99 -23.69 6.07
CA HIS A 190 1.38 -22.31 6.36
C HIS A 190 0.20 -21.35 6.58
N LEU A 191 -1.04 -21.85 6.59
CA LEU A 191 -2.23 -21.05 6.87
C LEU A 191 -3.23 -21.80 7.78
N PRO A 192 -3.81 -21.11 8.77
CA PRO A 192 -4.89 -21.70 9.55
C PRO A 192 -6.19 -21.76 8.72
N GLU A 193 -7.07 -22.70 9.07
CA GLU A 193 -8.42 -22.78 8.50
C GLU A 193 -9.37 -21.74 9.10
N ARG A 194 -9.01 -21.16 10.24
CA ARG A 194 -9.83 -20.20 10.96
C ARG A 194 -8.95 -19.16 11.66
N ALA A 195 -9.20 -17.90 11.40
CA ALA A 195 -8.57 -16.76 12.06
C ALA A 195 -9.64 -15.80 12.61
N PRO A 196 -9.46 -15.24 13.82
CA PRO A 196 -10.41 -14.29 14.40
C PRO A 196 -10.46 -13.00 13.58
N MET A 197 -11.65 -12.49 13.27
CA MET A 197 -11.80 -11.31 12.41
C MET A 197 -11.22 -10.02 13.02
N GLY A 198 -11.16 -9.93 14.34
CA GLY A 198 -10.56 -8.80 15.07
C GLY A 198 -9.14 -9.05 15.57
N GLY A 199 -8.47 -10.12 15.12
CA GLY A 199 -7.17 -10.50 15.66
C GLY A 199 -7.21 -10.86 17.15
N VAL A 200 -6.05 -10.81 17.80
CA VAL A 200 -5.87 -11.10 19.23
C VAL A 200 -6.52 -10.06 20.14
N ASP A 201 -6.66 -8.82 19.65
CA ASP A 201 -7.24 -7.70 20.40
C ASP A 201 -8.77 -7.62 20.26
N GLY A 202 -9.33 -8.39 19.32
CA GLY A 202 -10.75 -8.34 18.97
C GLY A 202 -11.17 -7.01 18.34
N ILE A 203 -10.24 -6.27 17.72
CA ILE A 203 -10.47 -4.97 17.09
C ILE A 203 -10.34 -5.12 15.58
N LEU A 204 -11.39 -4.72 14.87
CA LEU A 204 -11.32 -4.53 13.42
C LEU A 204 -11.01 -3.05 13.15
N PHE A 205 -10.05 -2.74 12.29
CA PHE A 205 -9.76 -1.37 11.91
C PHE A 205 -9.61 -1.20 10.39
N ARG A 206 -9.62 0.07 9.97
CA ARG A 206 -9.43 0.47 8.58
C ARG A 206 -8.00 0.17 8.14
N THR A 207 -7.88 -0.80 7.25
CA THR A 207 -6.60 -1.20 6.64
C THR A 207 -6.58 -0.81 5.16
N PRO A 208 -5.44 -0.31 4.64
CA PRO A 208 -5.22 -0.12 3.22
C PRO A 208 -4.81 -1.40 2.46
N LEU A 209 -4.57 -2.55 3.09
CA LEU A 209 -4.12 -3.79 2.44
C LEU A 209 -4.90 -4.18 1.16
N PRO A 210 -6.23 -3.98 1.07
CA PRO A 210 -6.96 -4.29 -0.17
C PRO A 210 -6.57 -3.43 -1.38
N TYR A 211 -5.82 -2.35 -1.17
CA TYR A 211 -5.49 -1.32 -2.15
C TYR A 211 -3.98 -1.15 -2.27
N GLY A 212 -3.27 -1.00 -1.15
CA GLY A 212 -1.82 -0.92 -1.06
C GLY A 212 -1.21 -2.26 -0.62
N HIS A 213 -0.65 -2.99 -1.57
CA HIS A 213 0.13 -4.21 -1.32
C HIS A 213 1.31 -4.27 -2.29
N GLY A 214 2.42 -4.87 -1.85
CA GLY A 214 3.69 -4.90 -2.57
C GLY A 214 4.83 -4.26 -1.78
N HIS A 215 6.07 -4.67 -2.06
CA HIS A 215 7.28 -4.05 -1.49
C HIS A 215 7.44 -2.55 -1.76
N TRP A 216 6.74 -2.01 -2.76
CA TRP A 216 6.70 -0.57 -3.05
C TRP A 216 5.75 0.21 -2.15
N HIS A 217 5.04 -0.45 -1.22
CA HIS A 217 4.15 0.23 -0.28
C HIS A 217 5.01 1.06 0.66
N TRP A 218 5.73 0.47 1.59
CA TRP A 218 6.59 1.25 2.48
C TRP A 218 7.84 1.75 1.76
N GLN A 219 8.12 3.05 1.87
CA GLN A 219 9.24 3.70 1.19
C GLN A 219 9.98 4.64 2.15
N LEU A 220 11.26 4.86 1.91
CA LEU A 220 12.07 5.88 2.57
C LEU A 220 12.05 7.16 1.73
N ALA A 221 11.90 8.29 2.43
CA ALA A 221 12.14 9.62 1.93
C ALA A 221 13.43 10.18 2.56
N GLY A 222 14.16 11.00 1.80
CA GLY A 222 15.39 11.67 2.23
C GLY A 222 16.67 10.95 1.80
N ASP A 223 17.77 11.69 1.79
CA ASP A 223 19.10 11.18 1.45
C ASP A 223 19.73 10.57 2.71
N GLY A 224 20.29 9.37 2.58
CA GLY A 224 20.64 8.47 3.69
C GLY A 224 21.75 8.95 4.66
N ASP A 225 22.27 10.16 4.48
CA ASP A 225 23.43 10.70 5.22
C ASP A 225 23.09 11.41 6.53
N CYS A 226 21.83 11.79 6.78
CA CYS A 226 21.44 12.44 8.04
C CYS A 226 20.54 11.56 8.90
N ALA A 227 20.99 11.26 10.13
CA ALA A 227 20.24 10.52 11.15
C ALA A 227 18.89 11.15 11.53
N THR A 228 18.64 12.41 11.17
CA THR A 228 17.41 13.16 11.38
C THR A 228 16.57 13.37 10.11
N GLY A 229 17.02 12.88 8.94
CA GLY A 229 16.44 13.18 7.62
C GLY A 229 15.72 12.01 6.93
N LEU A 230 15.79 10.80 7.48
CA LEU A 230 15.09 9.63 6.90
C LEU A 230 13.65 9.57 7.42
N ALA A 231 12.68 9.80 6.54
CA ALA A 231 11.27 9.64 6.86
C ALA A 231 10.73 8.36 6.21
N VAL A 232 10.12 7.47 7.00
CA VAL A 232 9.38 6.35 6.45
C VAL A 232 8.02 6.86 5.97
N ARG A 233 7.81 6.73 4.67
CA ARG A 233 6.57 7.08 3.99
C ARG A 233 5.79 5.84 3.63
N ARG A 234 4.49 6.06 3.60
CA ARG A 234 3.51 5.14 3.11
C ARG A 234 3.76 4.58 1.67
N PHE A 235 4.24 5.32 0.62
CA PHE A 235 3.91 5.45 -0.90
C PHE A 235 2.51 5.42 -1.67
N GLY A 236 1.90 6.58 -1.99
CA GLY A 236 0.89 6.79 -3.07
C GLY A 236 -0.50 6.10 -3.09
N LEU A 237 -1.54 6.93 -3.31
CA LEU A 237 -2.90 6.69 -3.86
C LEU A 237 -3.91 5.76 -3.16
N ASP A 238 -3.49 4.79 -2.35
CA ASP A 238 -4.40 3.71 -1.92
C ASP A 238 -4.81 3.77 -0.44
N TRP A 239 -4.70 4.95 0.16
CA TRP A 239 -4.40 4.97 1.57
C TRP A 239 -5.45 5.33 2.56
N ILE A 240 -5.30 4.58 3.64
CA ILE A 240 -5.94 4.68 4.94
C ILE A 240 -7.41 4.26 4.94
N TRP A 241 -8.13 4.39 3.82
CA TRP A 241 -9.56 4.12 3.81
C TRP A 241 -10.02 3.23 2.65
N GLY A 242 -10.34 1.98 2.98
CA GLY A 242 -11.17 1.17 2.08
C GLY A 242 -11.34 -0.30 2.46
N GLY A 243 -10.51 -0.83 3.37
CA GLY A 243 -10.61 -2.19 3.88
C GLY A 243 -10.95 -2.24 5.37
N GLY A 244 -11.35 -3.40 5.85
CA GLY A 244 -11.36 -3.75 7.27
C GLY A 244 -10.45 -4.96 7.48
N GLY A 245 -9.65 -4.95 8.54
CA GLY A 245 -8.74 -6.03 8.89
C GLY A 245 -8.19 -5.88 10.30
N CYS A 246 -7.40 -6.85 10.71
CA CYS A 246 -6.71 -6.87 11.99
C CYS A 246 -5.22 -6.52 11.82
N LEU A 247 -4.53 -6.29 12.94
CA LEU A 247 -3.16 -5.79 12.95
C LEU A 247 -2.19 -6.86 12.44
N GLU A 248 -2.50 -8.11 12.73
CA GLU A 248 -1.77 -9.29 12.30
C GLU A 248 -1.64 -9.37 10.78
N SER A 249 -2.70 -9.03 10.03
CA SER A 249 -2.63 -9.05 8.56
C SER A 249 -1.69 -7.96 8.01
N GLU A 250 -1.59 -6.81 8.69
CA GLU A 250 -0.64 -5.74 8.32
C GLU A 250 0.80 -6.17 8.61
N ILE A 251 1.04 -6.77 9.79
CA ILE A 251 2.35 -7.29 10.19
C ILE A 251 2.79 -8.41 9.23
N ALA A 252 1.92 -9.39 8.98
CA ALA A 252 2.15 -10.49 8.05
C ALA A 252 2.54 -9.98 6.66
N SER A 253 1.74 -9.05 6.13
CA SER A 253 2.01 -8.43 4.83
C SER A 253 3.36 -7.72 4.80
N PHE A 254 3.68 -6.91 5.81
CA PHE A 254 4.92 -6.15 5.85
C PHE A 254 6.16 -7.03 5.94
N VAL A 255 6.15 -8.04 6.82
CA VAL A 255 7.28 -8.96 7.01
C VAL A 255 7.58 -9.70 5.71
N VAL A 256 6.54 -10.24 5.05
CA VAL A 256 6.69 -11.01 3.81
C VAL A 256 7.06 -10.14 2.60
N GLU A 257 6.46 -8.96 2.45
CA GLU A 257 6.76 -8.06 1.32
C GLU A 257 8.17 -7.52 1.37
N ASN A 258 8.65 -7.14 2.56
CA ASN A 258 9.98 -6.59 2.73
C ASN A 258 11.06 -7.67 2.89
N ARG A 259 10.67 -8.96 3.01
CA ARG A 259 11.57 -10.10 3.25
C ARG A 259 12.58 -9.81 4.36
N LEU A 260 12.06 -9.36 5.50
CA LEU A 260 12.90 -8.99 6.65
C LEU A 260 13.78 -10.18 7.06
N ASP A 261 15.06 -9.93 7.33
CA ASP A 261 15.91 -10.93 7.96
C ASP A 261 15.56 -11.09 9.45
N GLU A 262 16.14 -12.10 10.10
CA GLU A 262 15.87 -12.43 11.50
C GLU A 262 16.09 -11.22 12.45
N SER A 263 17.15 -10.45 12.20
CA SER A 263 17.47 -9.26 12.99
C SER A 263 16.38 -8.19 12.85
N ALA A 264 15.97 -7.88 11.62
CA ALA A 264 14.91 -6.92 11.34
C ALA A 264 13.53 -7.40 11.84
N VAL A 265 13.25 -8.70 11.79
CA VAL A 265 12.04 -9.30 12.40
C VAL A 265 12.03 -9.05 13.90
N ASN A 266 13.13 -9.32 14.61
CA ASN A 266 13.23 -9.08 16.05
C ASN A 266 13.05 -7.59 16.40
N VAL A 267 13.71 -6.69 15.67
CA VAL A 267 13.56 -5.24 15.84
C VAL A 267 12.12 -4.79 15.61
N LEU A 268 11.43 -5.34 14.60
CA LEU A 268 10.02 -5.03 14.36
C LEU A 268 9.14 -5.54 15.51
N GLY A 269 9.43 -6.74 16.05
CA GLY A 269 8.72 -7.28 17.20
C GLY A 269 8.83 -6.38 18.44
N GLU A 270 10.03 -5.92 18.76
CA GLU A 270 10.27 -4.94 19.84
C GLU A 270 9.51 -3.62 19.59
N ALA A 271 9.53 -3.12 18.35
CA ALA A 271 8.84 -1.90 17.97
C ALA A 271 7.31 -2.03 18.10
N VAL A 272 6.74 -3.16 17.68
CA VAL A 272 5.29 -3.44 17.85
C VAL A 272 4.93 -3.55 19.33
N ALA A 273 5.76 -4.23 20.12
CA ALA A 273 5.56 -4.33 21.57
C ALA A 273 5.61 -2.97 22.26
N ALA A 274 6.55 -2.10 21.87
CA ALA A 274 6.62 -0.74 22.39
C ALA A 274 5.40 0.11 21.98
N ALA A 275 4.90 -0.05 20.75
CA ALA A 275 3.76 0.72 20.24
C ALA A 275 2.41 0.27 20.82
N THR A 276 2.23 -1.03 21.04
CA THR A 276 0.93 -1.63 21.41
C THR A 276 0.84 -2.08 22.87
N GLY A 277 1.98 -2.14 23.58
CA GLY A 277 2.09 -2.58 24.97
C GLY A 277 2.41 -4.08 25.14
N ASP A 278 2.36 -4.89 24.09
CA ASP A 278 2.76 -6.30 24.11
C ASP A 278 3.11 -6.87 22.72
N ALA A 279 3.68 -8.08 22.65
CA ALA A 279 4.09 -8.73 21.39
C ALA A 279 3.04 -9.68 20.78
N ARG A 280 1.84 -9.84 21.36
CA ARG A 280 0.89 -10.89 20.96
C ARG A 280 0.38 -10.71 19.53
N ALA A 281 0.13 -9.46 19.12
CA ALA A 281 -0.27 -9.15 17.75
C ALA A 281 0.87 -9.42 16.75
N PHE A 282 2.12 -9.21 17.15
CA PHE A 282 3.28 -9.56 16.33
C PHE A 282 3.39 -11.07 16.12
N ASP A 283 3.37 -11.85 17.20
CA ASP A 283 3.44 -13.32 17.13
C ASP A 283 2.28 -13.92 16.32
N ALA A 284 1.08 -13.37 16.48
CA ALA A 284 -0.08 -13.78 15.71
C ALA A 284 0.02 -13.36 14.24
N GLY A 285 0.62 -12.19 13.95
CA GLY A 285 0.98 -11.75 12.61
C GLY A 285 1.95 -12.69 11.92
N LEU A 286 3.01 -13.13 12.61
CA LEU A 286 3.93 -14.13 12.06
C LEU A 286 3.20 -15.43 11.72
N ARG A 287 2.35 -15.96 12.62
CA ARG A 287 1.49 -17.14 12.35
C ARG A 287 0.54 -16.97 11.16
N LEU A 288 0.23 -15.73 10.77
CA LEU A 288 -0.58 -15.39 9.59
C LEU A 288 0.27 -14.98 8.37
N ALA A 289 1.59 -15.17 8.37
CA ALA A 289 2.47 -14.77 7.27
C ALA A 289 2.04 -15.34 5.91
N GLY A 290 1.49 -16.56 5.87
CA GLY A 290 0.93 -17.13 4.63
C GLY A 290 -0.22 -16.32 4.02
N GLU A 291 -0.95 -15.51 4.81
CA GLU A 291 -2.03 -14.66 4.32
C GLU A 291 -1.49 -13.51 3.45
N ALA A 292 -0.23 -13.09 3.63
CA ALA A 292 0.38 -12.04 2.81
C ALA A 292 0.31 -12.36 1.31
N LEU A 293 0.48 -13.63 0.94
CA LEU A 293 0.41 -14.08 -0.45
C LEU A 293 -0.97 -13.80 -1.08
N TYR A 294 -2.05 -13.89 -0.30
CA TYR A 294 -3.40 -13.63 -0.81
C TYR A 294 -3.54 -12.20 -1.32
N TRP A 295 -2.95 -11.23 -0.63
CA TRP A 295 -3.03 -9.83 -1.02
C TRP A 295 -2.27 -9.54 -2.32
N ASN A 296 -1.13 -10.20 -2.57
CA ASN A 296 -0.45 -10.13 -3.88
C ASN A 296 -1.25 -10.80 -4.97
N VAL A 297 -1.71 -12.03 -4.75
CA VAL A 297 -2.47 -12.78 -5.75
C VAL A 297 -3.72 -12.00 -6.15
N LYS A 298 -4.44 -11.44 -5.16
CA LYS A 298 -5.57 -10.54 -5.40
C LYS A 298 -5.16 -9.32 -6.23
N THR A 299 -4.01 -8.71 -5.93
CA THR A 299 -3.51 -7.54 -6.65
C THR A 299 -3.15 -7.88 -8.09
N TRP A 300 -2.45 -8.98 -8.36
CA TRP A 300 -2.16 -9.44 -9.72
C TRP A 300 -3.43 -9.77 -10.49
N LEU A 301 -4.38 -10.50 -9.88
CA LEU A 301 -5.68 -10.80 -10.51
C LEU A 301 -6.46 -9.52 -10.88
N ARG A 302 -6.34 -8.47 -10.07
CA ARG A 302 -7.02 -7.19 -10.31
C ARG A 302 -6.29 -6.30 -11.32
N ARG A 303 -4.96 -6.21 -11.22
CA ARG A 303 -4.16 -5.18 -11.89
C ARG A 303 -3.33 -5.70 -13.08
N CYS A 304 -3.19 -7.01 -13.25
CA CYS A 304 -2.58 -7.62 -14.43
C CYS A 304 -3.69 -8.08 -15.41
N PRO A 305 -4.08 -7.25 -16.38
CA PRO A 305 -5.11 -7.60 -17.36
C PRO A 305 -4.70 -8.79 -18.24
N VAL A 306 -3.41 -8.93 -18.53
CA VAL A 306 -2.84 -10.06 -19.27
C VAL A 306 -1.75 -10.68 -18.39
N LEU A 307 -1.91 -11.96 -18.03
CA LEU A 307 -0.94 -12.73 -17.24
C LEU A 307 -0.33 -13.82 -18.13
N THR A 308 0.44 -13.39 -19.12
CA THR A 308 1.18 -14.28 -20.04
C THR A 308 2.62 -13.79 -20.20
N GLY A 309 3.50 -14.66 -20.73
CA GLY A 309 4.91 -14.37 -20.94
C GLY A 309 5.60 -13.80 -19.69
N VAL A 310 6.38 -12.75 -19.89
CA VAL A 310 7.22 -12.11 -18.85
C VAL A 310 6.44 -11.70 -17.60
N ALA A 311 5.19 -11.21 -17.74
CA ALA A 311 4.40 -10.80 -16.58
C ALA A 311 4.01 -12.00 -15.70
N ALA A 312 3.68 -13.13 -16.32
CA ALA A 312 3.38 -14.36 -15.62
C ALA A 312 4.64 -14.99 -15.00
N ASP A 313 5.79 -14.90 -15.67
CA ASP A 313 7.07 -15.38 -15.11
C ASP A 313 7.48 -14.58 -13.86
N ARG A 314 7.27 -13.25 -13.89
CA ARG A 314 7.49 -12.37 -12.72
C ARG A 314 6.55 -12.71 -11.57
N VAL A 315 5.27 -12.94 -11.84
CA VAL A 315 4.29 -13.35 -10.82
C VAL A 315 4.67 -14.69 -10.20
N GLU A 316 5.05 -15.66 -11.02
CA GLU A 316 5.48 -16.99 -10.55
C GLU A 316 6.74 -16.90 -9.68
N THR A 317 7.73 -16.13 -10.13
CA THR A 317 8.99 -15.90 -9.40
C THR A 317 8.73 -15.22 -8.06
N GLU A 318 7.91 -14.17 -8.04
CA GLU A 318 7.59 -13.44 -6.81
C GLU A 318 6.79 -14.29 -5.83
N LEU A 319 5.78 -15.03 -6.32
CA LEU A 319 5.00 -15.96 -5.50
C LEU A 319 5.88 -17.06 -4.90
N ALA A 320 6.81 -17.63 -5.68
CA ALA A 320 7.76 -18.62 -5.20
C ALA A 320 8.70 -18.06 -4.14
N ALA A 321 9.19 -16.83 -4.33
CA ALA A 321 10.07 -16.17 -3.37
C ALA A 321 9.36 -15.88 -2.04
N GLN A 322 8.11 -15.42 -2.09
CA GLN A 322 7.28 -15.21 -0.89
C GLN A 322 6.97 -16.52 -0.18
N ALA A 323 6.61 -17.57 -0.93
CA ALA A 323 6.34 -18.88 -0.37
C ALA A 323 7.55 -19.50 0.35
N ARG A 324 8.75 -19.36 -0.24
CA ARG A 324 10.00 -19.79 0.41
C ARG A 324 10.31 -18.98 1.65
N TYR A 325 10.12 -17.66 1.60
CA TYR A 325 10.35 -16.80 2.75
C TYR A 325 9.43 -17.17 3.92
N VAL A 326 8.13 -17.34 3.67
CA VAL A 326 7.17 -17.79 4.70
C VAL A 326 7.54 -19.17 5.26
N ALA A 327 8.01 -20.09 4.41
CA ALA A 327 8.44 -21.40 4.87
C ALA A 327 9.72 -21.35 5.73
N ALA A 328 10.53 -20.29 5.62
CA ALA A 328 11.75 -20.10 6.42
C ALA A 328 11.52 -19.30 7.71
N LEU A 329 10.32 -18.74 7.92
CA LEU A 329 9.95 -18.07 9.17
C LEU A 329 9.67 -19.06 10.32
N PHE A 330 9.55 -20.37 10.03
CA PHE A 330 9.12 -21.42 10.96
C PHE A 330 9.99 -22.67 10.88
#